data_AF-A0A3P5YSD4-F1
#
_entry.id   AF-A0A3P5YSD4-F1
#
_cell.length_a   1.000
_cell.length_b   1.000
_cell.length_c   1.000
_cell.angle_alpha   90.00
_cell.angle_beta   90.00
_cell.angle_gamma   90.00
#
_symmetry.space_group_name_H-M   'P 1'
#
loop_
_entity.id
_entity.type
_entity.pdbx_description
1 polymer ?
#
loop_
_entity_poly.entity_id
_entity_poly.type
_entity_poly.pdbx_seq_one_letter_code
_entity_poly.pdbx_strand_id
1 'polypeptide(L)'
;MNSIEGDAISTIHVTPEDGFIYASFEAVGYDFNTIDLSQLVTRVLSCFEPKQIFVVVHSSVGTNAYRPEISVDLEDYECREDI
;
A
#
# COMPACT_ATOMS: atom_id res chain seq x y z
N MET A 1 14.25 5.54 0.13
CA MET A 1 13.91 6.97 0.16
C MET A 1 12.89 7.18 1.26
N ASN A 2 12.92 8.32 1.95
CA ASN A 2 11.99 8.62 3.04
C ASN A 2 11.26 9.94 2.76
N SER A 3 10.00 10.04 3.18
CA SER A 3 9.19 11.25 3.09
C SER A 3 8.45 11.52 4.40
N ILE A 4 8.17 12.80 4.67
CA ILE A 4 7.42 13.29 5.83
C ILE A 4 6.40 14.30 5.31
N GLU A 5 5.12 14.10 5.64
CA GLU A 5 4.01 14.99 5.29
C GLU A 5 3.13 15.21 6.54
N GLY A 6 3.36 16.32 7.25
CA GLY A 6 2.72 16.54 8.55
C GLY A 6 3.10 15.43 9.54
N ASP A 7 2.09 14.73 10.06
CA ASP A 7 2.26 13.58 10.96
C ASP A 7 2.43 12.25 10.21
N ALA A 8 2.26 12.24 8.89
CA ALA A 8 2.41 11.05 8.06
C ALA A 8 3.86 10.87 7.60
N ILE A 9 4.30 9.62 7.51
CA ILE A 9 5.61 9.24 7.01
C ILE A 9 5.48 8.14 5.96
N SER A 10 6.45 8.07 5.06
CA SER A 10 6.59 6.94 4.15
C SER A 10 8.04 6.62 3.84
N THR A 11 8.30 5.37 3.49
CA THR A 11 9.61 4.91 3.05
C THR A 11 9.48 3.89 1.93
N ILE A 12 10.50 3.86 1.07
CA ILE A 12 10.63 2.90 -0.01
C ILE A 12 12.05 2.34 -0.10
N HIS A 13 12.16 1.04 -0.27
CA HIS A 13 13.42 0.33 -0.50
C HIS A 13 13.30 -0.46 -1.81
N VAL A 14 14.32 -0.36 -2.67
CA VAL A 14 14.32 -0.99 -4.01
C VAL A 14 15.64 -1.73 -4.21
N THR A 15 15.52 -2.99 -4.63
CA THR A 15 16.60 -3.91 -5.01
C THR A 15 16.41 -4.22 -6.50
N PRO A 16 17.10 -3.50 -7.41
CA PRO A 16 16.87 -3.61 -8.85
C PRO A 16 17.59 -4.79 -9.53
N GLU A 17 18.36 -5.59 -8.80
CA GLU A 17 19.19 -6.67 -9.33
C GLU A 17 18.38 -7.71 -10.11
N ASP A 18 18.80 -8.00 -11.35
CA ASP A 18 18.16 -9.01 -12.20
C ASP A 18 18.12 -10.38 -11.50
N GLY A 19 16.92 -10.95 -11.44
CA GLY A 19 16.65 -12.23 -10.76
C GLY A 19 16.34 -12.13 -9.27
N PHE A 20 16.50 -10.94 -8.65
CA PHE A 20 16.21 -10.67 -7.24
C PHE A 20 15.43 -9.35 -7.05
N ILE A 21 14.64 -8.97 -8.05
CA ILE A 21 13.93 -7.69 -8.08
C ILE A 21 12.91 -7.65 -6.93
N TYR A 22 13.08 -6.67 -6.05
CA TYR A 22 12.20 -6.45 -4.91
C TYR A 22 12.03 -4.96 -4.63
N ALA A 23 10.82 -4.58 -4.24
CA ALA A 23 10.54 -3.26 -3.71
C ALA A 23 9.59 -3.38 -2.51
N SER A 24 9.84 -2.57 -1.47
CA SER A 24 8.92 -2.39 -0.35
C SER A 24 8.52 -0.93 -0.25
N PHE A 25 7.25 -0.69 0.01
CA PHE A 25 6.70 0.63 0.31
C PHE A 25 5.93 0.55 1.62
N GLU A 26 6.19 1.49 2.53
CA GLU A 26 5.52 1.60 3.81
C GLU A 26 5.04 3.04 4.00
N ALA A 27 3.81 3.18 4.50
CA ALA A 27 3.18 4.47 4.79
C ALA A 27 2.44 4.38 6.13
N VAL A 28 2.65 5.38 6.99
CA VAL A 28 2.09 5.43 8.35
C VAL A 28 1.52 6.82 8.62
N GLY A 29 0.39 6.88 9.32
CA GLY A 29 -0.23 8.13 9.77
C GLY A 29 -1.31 8.70 8.84
N TYR A 30 -1.63 8.03 7.73
CA TYR A 30 -2.75 8.41 6.86
C TYR A 30 -4.10 7.94 7.42
N ASP A 31 -5.14 8.78 7.28
CA ASP A 31 -6.52 8.43 7.60
C ASP A 31 -7.26 7.93 6.35
N PHE A 32 -7.43 6.62 6.27
CA PHE A 32 -8.14 5.95 5.18
C PHE A 32 -9.67 6.14 5.19
N ASN A 33 -10.23 6.92 6.13
CA ASN A 33 -11.58 7.46 5.98
C ASN A 33 -11.63 8.67 5.03
N THR A 34 -10.48 9.31 4.81
CA THR A 34 -10.36 10.51 3.95
C THR A 34 -9.56 10.25 2.69
N ILE A 35 -8.69 9.23 2.71
CA ILE A 35 -7.83 8.84 1.60
C ILE A 35 -8.25 7.46 1.12
N ASP A 36 -8.33 7.31 -0.20
CA ASP A 36 -8.58 6.02 -0.82
C ASP A 36 -7.30 5.16 -0.81
N LEU A 37 -7.35 4.04 -0.07
CA LEU A 37 -6.26 3.08 0.00
C LEU A 37 -5.95 2.46 -1.37
N SER A 38 -6.97 2.15 -2.18
CA SER A 38 -6.79 1.60 -3.53
C SER A 38 -5.99 2.57 -4.38
N GLN A 39 -6.35 3.86 -4.33
CA GLN A 39 -5.61 4.90 -5.04
C GLN A 39 -4.15 5.00 -4.60
N LEU A 40 -3.87 4.92 -3.29
CA LEU A 40 -2.49 4.91 -2.78
C LEU A 40 -1.70 3.74 -3.35
N VAL A 41 -2.26 2.52 -3.26
CA VAL A 41 -1.63 1.30 -3.77
C VAL A 41 -1.39 1.40 -5.27
N THR A 42 -2.40 1.77 -6.07
CA THR A 42 -2.27 1.93 -7.53
C THR A 42 -1.13 2.88 -7.91
N ARG A 43 -0.97 4.01 -7.22
CA ARG A 43 0.13 4.95 -7.49
C ARG A 43 1.50 4.31 -7.23
N VAL A 44 1.65 3.53 -6.17
CA VAL A 44 2.89 2.80 -5.90
C VAL A 44 3.16 1.75 -6.98
N LEU A 45 2.14 1.01 -7.39
CA LEU A 45 2.26 -0.03 -8.42
C LEU A 45 2.65 0.54 -9.78
N SER A 46 2.15 1.73 -10.14
CA SER A 46 2.53 2.40 -11.40
C SER A 46 4.03 2.72 -11.55
N CYS A 47 4.79 2.70 -10.45
CA CYS A 47 6.24 2.92 -10.50
C CYS A 47 7.02 1.67 -10.91
N PHE A 48 6.49 0.47 -10.65
CA PHE A 48 7.25 -0.79 -10.75
C PHE A 48 6.55 -1.88 -11.56
N GLU A 49 5.23 -1.80 -11.73
CA GLU A 49 4.38 -2.78 -12.42
C GLU A 49 4.73 -4.24 -12.05
N PRO A 50 4.75 -4.57 -10.74
CA PRO A 50 5.20 -5.88 -10.28
C PRO A 50 4.25 -7.00 -10.71
N LYS A 51 4.76 -8.22 -10.93
CA LYS A 51 3.92 -9.38 -11.27
C LYS A 51 3.08 -9.90 -10.10
N GLN A 52 3.54 -9.70 -8.87
CA GLN A 52 2.91 -10.16 -7.64
C GLN A 52 3.16 -9.13 -6.54
N ILE A 53 2.18 -8.96 -5.67
CA ILE A 53 2.19 -7.97 -4.60
C ILE A 53 1.59 -8.56 -3.34
N PHE A 54 1.99 -7.99 -2.21
CA PHE A 54 1.37 -8.23 -0.91
C PHE A 54 1.06 -6.87 -0.31
N VAL A 55 -0.19 -6.68 0.14
CA VAL A 55 -0.62 -5.47 0.83
C VAL A 55 -0.99 -5.86 2.25
N VAL A 56 -0.40 -5.18 3.23
CA VAL A 56 -0.68 -5.41 4.65
C VAL A 56 -1.13 -4.10 5.25
N VAL A 57 -2.32 -4.10 5.85
CA VAL A 57 -2.88 -2.95 6.54
C VAL A 57 -2.93 -3.26 8.02
N HIS A 58 -2.22 -2.46 8.80
CA HIS A 58 -2.28 -2.52 10.25
C HIS A 58 -2.99 -1.28 10.79
N SER A 59 -3.94 -1.49 11.70
CA SER A 59 -4.60 -0.41 12.42
C SER A 59 -4.69 -0.71 13.91
N SER A 60 -4.56 0.33 14.72
CA SER A 60 -4.83 0.27 16.16
C SER A 60 -6.33 0.32 16.48
N VAL A 61 -7.18 0.63 15.50
CA VAL A 61 -8.64 0.61 15.63
C VAL A 61 -9.21 -0.59 14.87
N GLY A 62 -10.33 -1.12 15.36
CA GLY A 62 -10.99 -2.25 14.70
C GLY A 62 -11.53 -1.87 13.32
N THR A 63 -11.74 -2.86 12.45
CA THR A 63 -12.23 -2.70 11.07
C THR A 63 -13.51 -1.88 10.97
N ASN A 64 -14.41 -1.98 11.96
CA ASN A 64 -15.66 -1.23 12.06
C ASN A 64 -15.48 0.30 12.19
N ALA A 65 -14.26 0.78 12.47
CA ALA A 65 -13.96 2.20 12.57
C ALA A 65 -13.81 2.88 11.19
N TYR A 66 -13.71 2.11 10.11
CA TYR A 66 -13.55 2.62 8.76
C TYR A 66 -14.88 2.60 8.00
N ARG A 67 -15.23 3.73 7.35
CA ARG A 67 -16.42 3.83 6.49
C ARG A 67 -16.08 4.48 5.15
N PRO A 68 -16.10 3.73 4.02
CA PRO A 68 -16.41 2.30 3.87
C PRO A 68 -15.37 1.37 4.53
N GLU A 69 -15.68 0.07 4.58
CA GLU A 69 -14.69 -0.95 4.98
C GLU A 69 -13.41 -0.80 4.17
N ILE A 70 -12.25 -1.01 4.81
CA ILE A 70 -10.97 -0.99 4.10
C ILE A 70 -10.94 -2.16 3.13
N SER A 71 -10.85 -1.85 1.85
CA SER A 71 -10.59 -2.80 0.78
C SER A 71 -9.60 -2.20 -0.22
N VAL A 72 -8.95 -3.07 -0.98
CA VAL A 72 -8.04 -2.69 -2.06
C VAL A 72 -8.57 -3.30 -3.35
N ASP A 73 -9.08 -2.46 -4.24
CA ASP A 73 -9.56 -2.86 -5.56
C ASP A 73 -8.58 -2.37 -6.62
N LEU A 74 -8.05 -3.30 -7.42
CA LEU A 74 -6.98 -3.03 -8.39
C LEU A 74 -7.40 -3.60 -9.75
N GLU A 75 -7.57 -2.73 -10.75
CA GLU A 75 -8.07 -3.13 -12.07
C GLU A 75 -7.21 -4.23 -12.75
N ASP A 76 -5.89 -4.15 -12.59
CA ASP A 76 -4.93 -5.04 -13.26
C ASP A 76 -4.45 -6.23 -12.40
N TYR A 77 -4.96 -6.36 -11.16
CA TYR A 77 -4.52 -7.38 -10.21
C TYR A 77 -5.70 -8.19 -9.66
N GLU A 78 -5.54 -9.52 -9.64
CA GLU A 78 -6.50 -10.42 -9.02
C GLU A 78 -6.07 -10.77 -7.58
N CYS A 79 -6.96 -10.55 -6.61
CA CYS A 79 -6.74 -10.97 -5.23
C CYS A 79 -6.80 -12.50 -5.13
N ARG A 80 -5.71 -13.12 -4.64
CA ARG A 80 -5.64 -14.57 -4.44
C ARG A 80 -6.01 -15.01 -3.04
N GLU A 81 -5.65 -14.21 -2.04
CA GLU A 81 -5.82 -14.50 -0.61
C GLU A 81 -6.09 -13.18 0.13
N ASP A 82 -7.06 -13.19 1.04
CA ASP A 82 -7.45 -12.08 1.92
C ASP A 82 -7.67 -12.65 3.33
N ILE A 83 -7.00 -12.08 4.35
CA ILE A 83 -6.83 -12.66 5.70
C ILE A 83 -7.18 -11.65 6.78
#